data_AF-A0AAW8BD77-F1
#
_entry.id   AF-A0AAW8BD77-F1
#
_cell.length_a   1.000
_cell.length_b   1.000
_cell.length_c   1.000
_cell.angle_alpha   90.00
_cell.angle_beta   90.00
_cell.angle_gamma   90.00
#
_symmetry.space_group_name_H-M   'P 1'
#
loop_
_entity.id
_entity.type
_entity.pdbx_description
1 polymer ?
#
loop_
_entity_poly.entity_id
_entity_poly.type
_entity_poly.pdbx_seq_one_letter_code
_entity_poly.pdbx_strand_id
1 'polypeptide(L)'
;MRKRWWFAAVVVTTTVMTGCSSGKTTVVHSSGASSSATSTSAAASSSEATSTESAPVTTLDSSQCVEITGANLDLLTATDKDAARKAADTLERYNPPASVKSAIEHFVTTGGTHFDDPDYPKNNQTVKSWVDQVCPT
;
A
#
# COMPACT_ATOMS: atom_id res chain seq x y z
N MET A 1 9.67 -25.11 43.66
CA MET A 1 9.42 -26.38 42.95
C MET A 1 9.44 -26.10 41.45
N ARG A 2 10.32 -26.77 40.70
CA ARG A 2 10.45 -26.62 39.23
C ARG A 2 9.36 -27.46 38.56
N LYS A 3 8.65 -26.92 37.57
CA LYS A 3 7.98 -27.76 36.57
C LYS A 3 8.09 -27.14 35.19
N ARG A 4 9.08 -27.67 34.46
CA ARG A 4 9.23 -27.59 33.01
C ARG A 4 8.25 -28.55 32.35
N TRP A 5 8.02 -28.29 31.05
CA TRP A 5 7.54 -29.19 29.99
C TRP A 5 6.15 -28.82 29.42
N TRP A 6 5.85 -28.88 28.12
CA TRP A 6 6.51 -29.44 26.92
C TRP A 6 6.20 -28.59 25.68
N PHE A 7 7.11 -28.58 24.71
CA PHE A 7 6.84 -28.22 23.31
C PHE A 7 5.96 -29.28 22.66
N ALA A 8 4.96 -28.86 21.88
CA ALA A 8 4.22 -29.75 20.98
C ALA A 8 4.38 -29.23 19.54
N ALA A 9 5.01 -30.05 18.71
CA ALA A 9 5.17 -29.84 17.28
C ALA A 9 3.84 -30.06 16.55
N VAL A 10 3.54 -29.21 15.57
CA VAL A 10 2.47 -29.44 14.59
C VAL A 10 3.10 -29.55 13.21
N VAL A 11 2.81 -30.67 12.56
CA VAL A 11 3.27 -31.06 11.21
C VAL A 11 2.07 -30.92 10.25
N VAL A 12 2.36 -30.84 8.94
CA VAL A 12 1.49 -31.14 7.77
C VAL A 12 0.75 -29.91 7.22
N THR A 13 0.70 -29.56 5.91
CA THR A 13 0.73 -30.31 4.64
C THR A 13 1.15 -29.37 3.49
N THR A 14 1.84 -29.88 2.46
CA THR A 14 2.02 -29.20 1.16
C THR A 14 0.86 -29.51 0.22
N THR A 15 0.20 -28.48 -0.30
CA THR A 15 -0.73 -28.59 -1.44
C THR A 15 -0.05 -28.02 -2.68
N VAL A 16 0.25 -28.90 -3.63
CA VAL A 16 0.59 -28.53 -5.01
C VAL A 16 -0.69 -28.21 -5.75
N MET A 17 -0.81 -26.99 -6.30
CA MET A 17 -1.85 -26.67 -7.27
C MET A 17 -1.28 -26.76 -8.68
N THR A 18 -1.94 -27.61 -9.45
CA THR A 18 -1.76 -27.87 -10.88
C THR A 18 -2.14 -26.67 -11.73
N GLY A 19 -1.50 -26.56 -12.90
CA GLY A 19 -1.55 -25.40 -13.77
C GLY A 19 -2.90 -25.11 -14.45
N CYS A 20 -2.95 -23.94 -15.07
CA CYS A 20 -3.91 -23.63 -16.11
C CYS A 20 -3.17 -23.19 -17.38
N SER A 21 -3.31 -24.01 -18.41
CA SER A 21 -2.89 -23.79 -19.79
C SER A 21 -3.84 -22.81 -20.45
N SER A 22 -3.31 -21.87 -21.23
CA SER A 22 -4.05 -21.25 -22.33
C SER A 22 -3.08 -21.05 -23.48
N GLY A 23 -3.14 -21.99 -24.42
CA GLY A 23 -2.49 -21.84 -25.73
C GLY A 23 -3.33 -20.98 -26.67
N LYS A 24 -2.69 -20.27 -27.58
CA LYS A 24 -2.65 -20.62 -29.02
C LYS A 24 -2.06 -19.46 -29.83
N THR A 25 -0.95 -19.79 -30.48
CA THR A 25 -0.28 -19.10 -31.58
C THR A 25 -1.25 -18.52 -32.62
N THR A 26 -1.03 -17.26 -33.01
CA THR A 26 -1.31 -16.77 -34.36
C THR A 26 -0.01 -16.20 -34.93
N VAL A 27 0.53 -16.86 -35.96
CA VAL A 27 1.54 -16.31 -36.87
C VAL A 27 0.96 -16.27 -38.26
N VAL A 28 0.87 -15.07 -38.84
CA VAL A 28 0.99 -14.75 -40.29
C VAL A 28 1.42 -13.26 -40.30
N HIS A 29 2.69 -12.88 -40.52
CA HIS A 29 3.37 -12.59 -41.81
C HIS A 29 2.52 -11.68 -42.74
N SER A 30 2.94 -10.60 -43.38
CA SER A 30 4.20 -9.87 -43.57
C SER A 30 3.83 -8.54 -44.27
N SER A 31 4.73 -7.55 -44.19
CA SER A 31 5.26 -6.74 -45.32
C SER A 31 5.50 -5.28 -44.93
N GLY A 32 6.71 -4.78 -45.26
CA GLY A 32 6.83 -3.40 -45.74
C GLY A 32 7.69 -2.43 -44.94
N ALA A 33 9.01 -2.51 -45.15
CA ALA A 33 9.93 -1.42 -45.45
C ALA A 33 9.91 -0.08 -44.64
N SER A 34 11.06 0.16 -44.00
CA SER A 34 11.94 1.33 -44.13
C SER A 34 11.49 2.76 -43.76
N SER A 35 12.39 3.35 -42.97
CA SER A 35 12.91 4.73 -43.02
C SER A 35 12.23 5.81 -42.18
N SER A 36 13.07 6.32 -41.27
CA SER A 36 13.04 7.61 -40.58
C SER A 36 12.75 8.79 -41.53
N ALA A 37 11.89 9.71 -41.10
CA ALA A 37 12.20 11.14 -40.94
C ALA A 37 10.94 11.94 -40.53
N THR A 38 11.13 12.74 -39.47
CA THR A 38 10.63 14.11 -39.25
C THR A 38 9.16 14.43 -39.49
N SER A 39 8.48 14.89 -38.43
CA SER A 39 7.69 16.13 -38.48
C SER A 39 7.46 16.73 -37.09
N THR A 40 7.47 18.04 -37.09
CA THR A 40 7.54 19.00 -35.98
C THR A 40 6.14 19.50 -35.62
N SER A 41 5.94 19.83 -34.33
CA SER A 41 4.97 20.78 -33.76
C SER A 41 3.45 20.59 -34.01
N ALA A 42 2.65 20.59 -32.94
CA ALA A 42 2.06 21.80 -32.34
C ALA A 42 0.87 21.51 -31.40
N ALA A 43 0.81 22.32 -30.33
CA ALA A 43 -0.38 22.89 -29.66
C ALA A 43 -1.46 21.93 -29.10
N ALA A 44 -1.67 21.84 -27.77
CA ALA A 44 -2.19 22.82 -26.80
C ALA A 44 -3.69 22.64 -26.51
N SER A 45 -4.04 22.97 -25.26
CA SER A 45 -5.39 23.08 -24.65
C SER A 45 -6.08 21.78 -24.25
N SER A 46 -6.80 21.70 -23.14
CA SER A 46 -6.95 22.58 -21.97
C SER A 46 -7.69 21.77 -20.90
N SER A 47 -7.32 22.03 -19.64
CA SER A 47 -8.17 22.08 -18.45
C SER A 47 -9.36 21.12 -18.32
N GLU A 48 -9.24 20.16 -17.42
CA GLU A 48 -10.19 20.04 -16.30
C GLU A 48 -9.39 19.98 -15.00
N ALA A 49 -9.27 21.14 -14.35
CA ALA A 49 -8.93 21.22 -12.95
C ALA A 49 -10.18 20.81 -12.18
N THR A 50 -10.31 19.52 -11.87
CA THR A 50 -11.19 19.09 -10.79
C THR A 50 -10.53 19.61 -9.51
N SER A 51 -10.98 20.77 -9.05
CA SER A 51 -10.80 21.16 -7.66
C SER A 51 -11.44 20.06 -6.81
N THR A 52 -10.62 19.08 -6.41
CA THR A 52 -10.90 18.31 -5.20
C THR A 52 -10.87 19.35 -4.09
N GLU A 53 -12.06 19.85 -3.76
CA GLU A 53 -12.30 20.53 -2.49
C GLU A 53 -11.67 19.64 -1.42
N SER A 54 -10.58 20.11 -0.81
CA SER A 54 -10.03 19.50 0.39
C SER A 54 -11.14 19.60 1.42
N ALA A 55 -11.90 18.51 1.57
CA ALA A 55 -12.83 18.37 2.66
C ALA A 55 -12.09 18.74 3.96
N PRO A 56 -12.70 19.54 4.85
CA PRO A 56 -12.04 19.97 6.06
C PRO A 56 -11.54 18.74 6.81
N VAL A 57 -10.21 18.63 6.97
CA VAL A 57 -9.61 17.61 7.81
C VAL A 57 -10.08 17.87 9.23
N THR A 58 -10.93 16.99 9.74
CA THR A 58 -11.43 17.12 11.11
C THR A 58 -10.32 16.68 12.03
N THR A 59 -9.83 17.60 12.85
CA THR A 59 -8.87 17.29 13.91
C THR A 59 -9.52 16.34 14.90
N LEU A 60 -8.81 15.28 15.28
CA LEU A 60 -9.28 14.28 16.23
C LEU A 60 -9.07 14.76 17.66
N ASP A 61 -9.81 14.16 18.60
CA ASP A 61 -9.58 14.40 20.03
C ASP A 61 -8.24 13.79 20.49
N SER A 62 -7.72 14.27 21.63
CA SER A 62 -6.47 13.78 22.21
C SER A 62 -6.42 12.25 22.35
N SER A 63 -7.53 11.63 22.77
CA SER A 63 -7.63 10.18 22.92
C SER A 63 -7.50 9.44 21.58
N GLN A 64 -8.20 9.92 20.56
CA GLN A 64 -8.14 9.40 19.19
C GLN A 64 -6.77 9.60 18.55
N CYS A 65 -6.08 10.68 18.90
CA CYS A 65 -4.72 10.92 18.43
C CYS A 65 -3.70 9.96 19.02
N VAL A 66 -3.86 9.53 20.27
CA VAL A 66 -3.05 8.45 20.84
C VAL A 66 -3.30 7.14 20.09
N GLU A 67 -4.56 6.84 19.75
CA GLU A 67 -4.91 5.64 19.00
C GLU A 67 -4.32 5.63 17.58
N ILE A 68 -4.47 6.71 16.82
CA ILE A 68 -3.87 6.82 15.47
C ILE A 68 -2.34 6.80 15.53
N THR A 69 -1.74 7.54 16.46
CA THR A 69 -0.27 7.59 16.55
C THR A 69 0.30 6.23 16.94
N GLY A 70 -0.35 5.54 17.88
CA GLY A 70 -0.01 4.17 18.25
C GLY A 70 -0.16 3.20 17.08
N ALA A 71 -1.29 3.23 16.38
CA ALA A 71 -1.52 2.38 15.21
C ALA A 71 -0.53 2.67 14.06
N ASN A 72 -0.14 3.93 13.86
CA ASN A 72 0.90 4.27 12.89
C ASN A 72 2.24 3.66 13.30
N LEU A 73 2.65 3.78 14.57
CA LEU A 73 3.87 3.14 15.07
C LEU A 73 3.82 1.60 14.97
N ASP A 74 2.67 1.00 15.27
CA ASP A 74 2.47 -0.45 15.13
C ASP A 74 2.58 -0.88 13.66
N LEU A 75 2.07 -0.09 12.72
CA LEU A 75 2.22 -0.36 11.28
C LEU A 75 3.69 -0.28 10.84
N LEU A 76 4.43 0.71 11.34
CA LEU A 76 5.87 0.90 11.05
C LEU A 76 6.76 -0.17 11.70
N THR A 77 6.31 -0.79 12.78
CA THR A 77 7.09 -1.78 13.53
C THR A 77 6.60 -3.21 13.35
N ALA A 78 5.50 -3.41 12.60
CA ALA A 78 4.98 -4.71 12.24
C ALA A 78 6.05 -5.55 11.52
N THR A 79 6.09 -6.84 11.86
CA THR A 79 7.03 -7.82 11.29
C THR A 79 6.35 -8.87 10.43
N ASP A 80 5.03 -8.81 10.35
CA ASP A 80 4.19 -9.73 9.58
C ASP A 80 2.88 -9.04 9.15
N LYS A 81 2.15 -9.71 8.25
CA LYS A 81 0.94 -9.18 7.64
C LYS A 81 -0.23 -9.06 8.63
N ASP A 82 -0.29 -9.90 9.64
CA ASP A 82 -1.39 -9.89 10.60
C ASP A 82 -1.24 -8.71 11.56
N ALA A 83 -0.03 -8.47 12.05
CA ALA A 83 0.31 -7.29 12.83
C ALA A 83 0.06 -5.99 12.03
N ALA A 84 0.55 -5.93 10.79
CA ALA A 84 0.33 -4.79 9.92
C ALA A 84 -1.16 -4.55 9.62
N ARG A 85 -1.93 -5.61 9.35
CA ARG A 85 -3.38 -5.53 9.13
C ARG A 85 -4.11 -4.99 10.35
N LYS A 86 -3.77 -5.45 11.56
CA LYS A 86 -4.40 -4.95 12.79
C LYS A 86 -4.17 -3.45 13.01
N ALA A 87 -2.96 -2.98 12.71
CA ALA A 87 -2.62 -1.56 12.75
C ALA A 87 -3.41 -0.79 11.67
N ALA A 88 -3.44 -1.29 10.44
CA ALA A 88 -4.21 -0.73 9.33
C ALA A 88 -5.70 -0.61 9.67
N ASP A 89 -6.31 -1.66 10.20
CA ASP A 89 -7.73 -1.68 10.59
C ASP A 89 -8.05 -0.57 11.60
N THR A 90 -7.10 -0.20 12.46
CA THR A 90 -7.27 0.91 13.41
C THR A 90 -7.21 2.25 12.70
N LEU A 91 -6.20 2.47 11.85
CA LEU A 91 -6.06 3.70 11.06
C LEU A 91 -7.27 3.92 10.12
N GLU A 92 -7.77 2.86 9.51
CA GLU A 92 -8.87 2.92 8.54
C GLU A 92 -10.22 3.29 9.15
N ARG A 93 -10.43 3.08 10.46
CA ARG A 93 -11.69 3.49 11.13
C ARG A 93 -11.88 5.00 11.15
N TYR A 94 -10.80 5.78 11.04
CA TYR A 94 -10.85 7.24 10.98
C TYR A 94 -11.04 7.76 9.54
N ASN A 95 -11.39 6.87 8.61
CA ASN A 95 -11.67 7.16 7.22
C ASN A 95 -10.58 8.00 6.51
N PRO A 96 -9.32 7.51 6.47
CA PRO A 96 -8.25 8.21 5.78
C PRO A 96 -8.56 8.42 4.29
N PRO A 97 -7.99 9.46 3.67
CA PRO A 97 -8.06 9.66 2.22
C PRO A 97 -7.58 8.44 1.43
N ALA A 98 -8.04 8.29 0.19
CA ALA A 98 -7.71 7.13 -0.65
C ALA A 98 -6.19 6.92 -0.83
N SER A 99 -5.41 8.00 -0.94
CA SER A 99 -3.94 7.93 -1.03
C SER A 99 -3.31 7.32 0.23
N VAL A 100 -3.84 7.66 1.40
CA VAL A 100 -3.36 7.15 2.69
C VAL A 100 -3.78 5.69 2.86
N LYS A 101 -5.02 5.32 2.51
CA LYS A 101 -5.45 3.91 2.49
C LYS A 101 -4.55 3.07 1.58
N SER A 102 -4.24 3.55 0.39
CA SER A 102 -3.34 2.85 -0.53
C SER A 102 -1.93 2.67 0.04
N ALA A 103 -1.40 3.66 0.75
CA ALA A 103 -0.09 3.56 1.40
C ALA A 103 -0.11 2.57 2.58
N ILE A 104 -1.17 2.57 3.39
CA ILE A 104 -1.39 1.61 4.47
C ILE A 104 -1.47 0.19 3.91
N GLU A 105 -2.27 -0.04 2.87
CA GLU A 105 -2.43 -1.35 2.24
C GLU A 105 -1.14 -1.91 1.61
N HIS A 106 -0.28 -1.01 1.13
CA HIS A 106 1.06 -1.40 0.69
C HIS A 106 1.86 -2.00 1.85
N PHE A 107 1.90 -1.30 3.00
CA PHE A 107 2.56 -1.80 4.19
C PHE A 107 1.94 -3.09 4.74
N VAL A 108 0.63 -3.27 4.64
CA VAL A 108 0.01 -4.56 4.99
C VAL A 108 0.47 -5.67 4.04
N THR A 109 0.54 -5.38 2.74
CA THR A 109 0.96 -6.35 1.72
C THR A 109 2.40 -6.79 1.91
N THR A 110 3.27 -5.89 2.35
CA THR A 110 4.68 -6.16 2.67
C THR A 110 4.87 -6.73 4.08
N GLY A 111 3.87 -6.67 4.95
CA GLY A 111 3.94 -7.17 6.33
C GLY A 111 4.65 -6.21 7.29
N GLY A 112 4.42 -4.91 7.12
CA GLY A 112 5.10 -3.82 7.81
C GLY A 112 5.98 -3.01 6.86
N THR A 113 6.72 -2.07 7.41
CA THR A 113 7.65 -1.25 6.61
C THR A 113 8.99 -1.93 6.43
N HIS A 114 9.48 -1.95 5.19
CA HIS A 114 10.80 -2.47 4.83
C HIS A 114 11.63 -1.35 4.22
N PHE A 115 12.89 -1.21 4.63
CA PHE A 115 13.76 -0.12 4.15
C PHE A 115 14.26 -0.34 2.72
N ASP A 116 14.26 -1.59 2.25
CA ASP A 116 14.58 -1.97 0.87
C ASP A 116 13.40 -1.82 -0.09
N ASP A 117 12.21 -1.49 0.41
CA ASP A 117 11.04 -1.18 -0.39
C ASP A 117 11.18 0.20 -1.07
N PRO A 118 11.19 0.27 -2.42
CA PRO A 118 11.34 1.52 -3.14
C PRO A 118 10.19 2.51 -2.88
N ASP A 119 9.01 2.02 -2.49
CA ASP A 119 7.84 2.84 -2.22
C ASP A 119 7.76 3.30 -0.76
N TYR A 120 8.61 2.78 0.13
CA TYR A 120 8.60 3.12 1.57
C TYR A 120 8.67 4.64 1.81
N PRO A 121 9.60 5.42 1.24
CA PRO A 121 9.70 6.85 1.54
C PRO A 121 8.42 7.61 1.22
N LYS A 122 7.80 7.30 0.09
CA LYS A 122 6.56 7.92 -0.38
C LYS A 122 5.37 7.52 0.50
N ASN A 123 5.21 6.22 0.78
CA ASN A 123 4.09 5.70 1.54
C ASN A 123 4.17 6.15 3.00
N ASN A 124 5.35 6.11 3.61
CA ASN A 124 5.57 6.57 4.98
C ASN A 124 5.28 8.06 5.12
N GLN A 125 5.75 8.89 4.18
CA GLN A 125 5.45 10.31 4.18
C GLN A 125 3.95 10.59 4.01
N THR A 126 3.26 9.82 3.18
CA THR A 126 1.82 9.95 2.94
C THR A 126 1.02 9.68 4.22
N VAL A 127 1.32 8.58 4.91
CA VAL A 127 0.66 8.22 6.18
C VAL A 127 1.01 9.24 7.26
N LYS A 128 2.30 9.55 7.45
CA LYS A 128 2.74 10.53 8.45
C LYS A 128 2.10 11.90 8.26
N SER A 129 2.07 12.42 7.03
CA SER A 129 1.50 13.74 6.76
C SER A 129 0.02 13.79 7.09
N TRP A 130 -0.71 12.69 6.89
CA TRP A 130 -2.11 12.60 7.29
C TRP A 130 -2.27 12.54 8.80
N VAL A 131 -1.46 11.74 9.50
CA VAL A 131 -1.44 11.70 10.98
C VAL A 131 -1.20 13.08 11.55
N ASP A 132 -0.19 13.81 11.06
CA ASP A 132 0.14 15.17 11.51
C ASP A 132 -1.02 16.18 11.24
N GLN A 133 -1.80 15.96 10.18
CA GLN A 133 -2.96 16.81 9.84
C GLN A 133 -4.14 16.57 10.77
N VAL A 134 -4.45 15.30 11.09
CA VAL A 134 -5.59 14.96 11.95
C VAL A 134 -5.23 15.07 13.45
N CYS A 135 -3.95 15.01 13.78
CA CYS A 135 -3.39 15.11 15.13
C CYS A 135 -2.25 16.13 15.20
N PRO A 136 -2.56 17.42 15.05
CA PRO A 136 -1.59 18.49 15.18
C PRO A 136 -1.04 18.55 16.62
N THR A 137 0.26 18.80 16.74
CA THR A 137 0.97 18.98 18.02
C THR A 137 1.12 20.45 18.37
#